data_AF-D8JBU9-F1
#
_entry.id   AF-D8JBU9-F1
#
_cell.length_a   1.000
_cell.length_b   1.000
_cell.length_c   1.000
_cell.angle_alpha   90.00
_cell.angle_beta   90.00
_cell.angle_gamma   90.00
#
_symmetry.space_group_name_H-M   'P 1'
#
loop_
_entity.id
_entity.type
_entity.pdbx_description
1 polymer ?
#
loop_
_entity_poly.entity_id
_entity_poly.type
_entity_poly.pdbx_seq_one_letter_code
_entity_poly.pdbx_strand_id
1 'polypeptide(L)'
;MAQKQVTQLELKRDRLARKSDALVENIENLESQLDEQGKLEARREEINADLEELRTCIERIEREAIEAFNMHMETVVDLLDYGNLARIWLEYRNPDGRRDATFELHVTHQTGDGTTYEDSVTHLSESEREVTGLVLALAGYLVHDVHEEIPFILLDSLGAIDSERIAQLVEYLEEYATYIVVALLPEDADALNEEYQRITAI
;
A
#
# COMPACT_ATOMS: atom_id res chain seq x y z
N MET A 1 61.57 -66.08 -15.28
CA MET A 1 61.08 -64.94 -16.10
C MET A 1 59.55 -64.85 -16.05
N ALA A 2 58.81 -65.92 -16.38
CA ALA A 2 57.33 -65.92 -16.40
C ALA A 2 56.65 -65.57 -15.06
N GLN A 3 57.12 -66.10 -13.92
CA GLN A 3 56.51 -65.83 -12.60
C GLN A 3 56.48 -64.33 -12.24
N LYS A 4 57.55 -63.59 -12.54
CA LYS A 4 57.65 -62.15 -12.23
C LYS A 4 56.70 -61.31 -13.09
N GLN A 5 56.48 -61.70 -14.35
CA GLN A 5 55.53 -61.02 -15.23
C GLN A 5 54.08 -61.23 -14.80
N VAL A 6 53.72 -62.44 -14.38
CA VAL A 6 52.37 -62.74 -13.86
C VAL A 6 52.07 -61.90 -12.62
N THR A 7 52.97 -61.88 -11.64
CA THR A 7 52.77 -61.07 -10.42
C THR A 7 52.68 -59.57 -10.71
N GLN A 8 53.44 -59.05 -11.68
CA GLN A 8 53.33 -57.65 -12.10
C GLN A 8 51.98 -57.33 -12.75
N LEU A 9 51.44 -58.24 -13.56
CA LEU A 9 50.13 -58.08 -14.18
C LEU A 9 48.99 -58.17 -13.15
N GLU A 10 49.09 -59.06 -12.16
CA GLU A 10 48.13 -59.16 -11.04
C GLU A 10 48.09 -57.87 -10.22
N LEU A 11 49.26 -57.33 -9.84
CA LEU A 11 49.33 -56.05 -9.13
C LEU A 11 48.77 -54.88 -9.96
N LYS A 12 48.97 -54.90 -11.27
CA LYS A 12 48.43 -53.88 -12.17
C LYS A 12 46.91 -54.01 -12.28
N ARG A 13 46.37 -55.23 -12.36
CA ARG A 13 44.93 -55.50 -12.34
C ARG A 13 44.31 -55.00 -11.05
N ASP A 14 44.88 -55.34 -9.89
CA ASP A 14 44.32 -54.95 -8.59
C ASP A 14 44.34 -53.43 -8.39
N ARG A 15 45.40 -52.74 -8.88
CA ARG A 15 45.43 -51.27 -8.90
C ARG A 15 44.35 -50.66 -9.80
N LEU A 16 44.16 -51.24 -10.99
CA LEU A 16 43.12 -50.78 -11.91
C LEU A 16 41.71 -51.04 -11.36
N ALA A 17 41.50 -52.17 -10.69
CA ALA A 17 40.23 -52.49 -10.03
C ALA A 17 39.91 -51.45 -8.95
N ARG A 18 40.84 -51.17 -8.03
CA ARG A 18 40.64 -50.12 -7.01
C ARG A 18 40.38 -48.74 -7.60
N LYS A 19 41.06 -48.40 -8.70
CA LYS A 19 40.83 -47.15 -9.41
C LYS A 19 39.43 -47.11 -10.05
N SER A 20 38.96 -48.25 -10.56
CA SER A 20 37.60 -48.40 -11.08
C SER A 20 36.57 -48.20 -9.96
N ASP A 21 36.73 -48.88 -8.83
CA ASP A 21 35.82 -48.79 -7.69
C ASP A 21 35.74 -47.35 -7.16
N ALA A 22 36.89 -46.69 -7.01
CA ALA A 22 36.94 -45.29 -6.60
C ALA A 22 36.30 -44.34 -7.64
N LEU A 23 36.42 -44.63 -8.94
CA LEU A 23 35.75 -43.82 -9.96
C LEU A 23 34.23 -44.03 -9.93
N VAL A 24 33.74 -45.24 -9.67
CA VAL A 24 32.31 -45.53 -9.52
C VAL A 24 31.73 -44.77 -8.32
N GLU A 25 32.38 -44.82 -7.16
CA GLU A 25 31.96 -44.07 -5.97
C GLU A 25 31.93 -42.56 -6.21
N ASN A 26 32.94 -42.04 -6.94
CA ASN A 26 32.95 -40.63 -7.32
C ASN A 26 31.80 -40.26 -8.27
N ILE A 27 31.46 -41.14 -9.22
CA ILE A 27 30.33 -40.93 -10.14
C ILE A 27 29.02 -40.90 -9.35
N GLU A 28 28.79 -41.88 -8.47
CA GLU A 28 27.57 -41.94 -7.64
C GLU A 28 27.41 -40.69 -6.77
N ASN A 29 28.50 -40.17 -6.19
CA ASN A 29 28.48 -38.93 -5.42
C ASN A 29 28.15 -37.72 -6.30
N LEU A 30 28.78 -37.60 -7.48
CA LEU A 30 28.50 -36.52 -8.43
C LEU A 30 27.05 -36.55 -8.93
N GLU A 31 26.51 -37.74 -9.21
CA GLU A 31 25.12 -37.92 -9.60
C GLU A 31 24.16 -37.47 -8.48
N SER A 32 24.44 -37.84 -7.23
CA SER A 32 23.65 -37.36 -6.07
C SER A 32 23.70 -35.84 -5.91
N GLN A 33 24.86 -35.21 -6.15
CA GLN A 33 25.00 -33.75 -6.09
C GLN A 33 24.24 -33.05 -7.23
N LEU A 34 24.25 -33.61 -8.43
CA LEU A 34 23.47 -33.11 -9.57
C LEU A 34 21.97 -33.19 -9.31
N ASP A 35 21.51 -34.29 -8.72
CA ASP A 35 20.10 -34.45 -8.34
C ASP A 35 19.68 -33.43 -7.27
N GLU A 36 20.54 -33.15 -6.29
CA GLU A 36 20.30 -32.12 -5.28
C GLU A 36 20.27 -30.73 -5.91
N GLN A 37 21.22 -30.42 -6.80
CA GLN A 37 21.25 -29.16 -7.54
C GLN A 37 19.96 -28.96 -8.34
N GLY A 38 19.50 -29.99 -9.06
CA GLY A 38 18.26 -29.91 -9.84
C GLY A 38 17.02 -29.62 -8.98
N LYS A 39 16.94 -30.21 -7.78
CA LYS A 39 15.86 -29.91 -6.81
C LYS A 39 15.92 -28.46 -6.32
N LEU A 40 17.12 -27.95 -6.02
CA LEU A 40 17.30 -26.57 -5.57
C LEU A 40 16.99 -25.57 -6.68
N GLU A 41 17.36 -25.87 -7.93
CA GLU A 41 17.03 -25.04 -9.10
C GLU A 41 15.51 -24.97 -9.31
N ALA A 42 14.82 -26.11 -9.28
CA ALA A 42 13.35 -26.16 -9.36
C ALA A 42 12.70 -25.36 -8.22
N ARG A 43 13.19 -25.50 -6.98
CA ARG A 43 12.67 -24.73 -5.85
C ARG A 43 12.92 -23.23 -5.99
N ARG A 44 14.06 -22.84 -6.56
CA ARG A 44 14.38 -21.44 -6.83
C ARG A 44 13.46 -20.85 -7.89
N GLU A 45 13.15 -21.61 -8.94
CA GLU A 45 12.22 -21.21 -9.99
C GLU A 45 10.80 -21.01 -9.42
N GLU A 46 10.33 -21.94 -8.60
CA GLU A 46 9.04 -21.81 -7.89
C GLU A 46 8.98 -20.55 -7.04
N ILE A 47 9.99 -20.32 -6.18
CA ILE A 47 10.05 -19.12 -5.32
C ILE A 47 10.08 -17.83 -6.16
N ASN A 48 10.79 -17.82 -7.28
CA ASN A 48 10.83 -16.65 -8.16
C ASN A 48 9.48 -16.37 -8.81
N ALA A 49 8.74 -17.41 -9.21
CA ALA A 49 7.39 -17.26 -9.74
C ALA A 49 6.43 -16.70 -8.67
N ASP A 50 6.48 -17.24 -7.44
CA ASP A 50 5.67 -16.74 -6.32
C ASP A 50 5.99 -15.27 -6.01
N LEU A 51 7.27 -14.88 -6.05
CA LEU A 51 7.69 -13.49 -5.85
C LEU A 51 7.15 -12.56 -6.94
N GLU A 52 7.09 -13.01 -8.18
CA GLU A 52 6.55 -12.23 -9.29
C GLU A 52 5.03 -12.04 -9.12
N GLU A 53 4.30 -13.11 -8.79
CA GLU A 53 2.86 -13.05 -8.52
C GLU A 53 2.53 -12.10 -7.36
N LEU A 54 3.24 -12.23 -6.24
CA LEU A 54 3.04 -11.37 -5.07
C LEU A 54 3.33 -9.90 -5.40
N ARG A 55 4.34 -9.61 -6.22
CA ARG A 55 4.64 -8.24 -6.67
C ARG A 55 3.52 -7.67 -7.52
N THR A 56 3.04 -8.42 -8.51
CA THR A 56 1.90 -7.99 -9.33
C THR A 56 0.65 -7.77 -8.48
N CYS A 57 0.43 -8.61 -7.46
CA CYS A 57 -0.67 -8.43 -6.52
C CYS A 57 -0.54 -7.13 -5.71
N ILE A 58 0.65 -6.84 -5.18
CA ILE A 58 0.94 -5.58 -4.47
C ILE A 58 0.68 -4.39 -5.39
N GLU A 59 1.25 -4.37 -6.59
CA GLU A 59 1.08 -3.26 -7.55
C GLU A 59 -0.40 -3.01 -7.89
N ARG A 60 -1.20 -4.08 -8.01
CA ARG A 60 -2.63 -3.98 -8.25
C ARG A 60 -3.36 -3.37 -7.05
N ILE A 61 -3.11 -3.87 -5.84
CA ILE A 61 -3.73 -3.36 -4.61
C ILE A 61 -3.37 -1.90 -4.37
N GLU A 62 -2.10 -1.52 -4.57
CA GLU A 62 -1.65 -0.14 -4.44
C GLU A 62 -2.40 0.77 -5.41
N ARG A 63 -2.51 0.37 -6.69
CA ARG A 63 -3.25 1.14 -7.70
C ARG A 63 -4.72 1.31 -7.32
N GLU A 64 -5.39 0.22 -6.96
CA GLU A 64 -6.80 0.23 -6.55
C GLU A 64 -7.01 1.17 -5.35
N ALA A 65 -6.11 1.12 -4.36
CA ALA A 65 -6.17 2.00 -3.20
C ALA A 65 -6.00 3.48 -3.57
N ILE A 66 -5.04 3.82 -4.43
CA ILE A 66 -4.81 5.21 -4.87
C ILE A 66 -5.99 5.75 -5.68
N GLU A 67 -6.55 4.93 -6.58
CA GLU A 67 -7.71 5.31 -7.38
C GLU A 67 -8.92 5.60 -6.49
N ALA A 68 -9.20 4.72 -5.52
CA ALA A 68 -10.27 4.93 -4.56
C ALA A 68 -10.02 6.18 -3.68
N PHE A 69 -8.79 6.39 -3.25
CA PHE A 69 -8.40 7.55 -2.44
C PHE A 69 -8.64 8.86 -3.19
N ASN A 70 -8.21 8.93 -4.44
CA ASN A 70 -8.40 10.11 -5.28
C ASN A 70 -9.88 10.37 -5.59
N MET A 71 -10.68 9.33 -5.79
CA MET A 71 -12.14 9.46 -6.00
C MET A 71 -12.85 10.03 -4.75
N HIS A 72 -12.54 9.53 -3.57
CA HIS A 72 -13.14 10.05 -2.33
C HIS A 72 -12.66 11.46 -2.01
N MET A 73 -11.38 11.76 -2.23
CA MET A 73 -10.88 13.14 -2.04
C MET A 73 -11.57 14.11 -2.98
N GLU A 74 -11.74 13.77 -4.26
CA GLU A 74 -12.48 14.61 -5.22
C GLU A 74 -13.91 14.86 -4.74
N THR A 75 -14.61 13.82 -4.29
CA THR A 75 -15.96 13.94 -3.75
C THR A 75 -16.02 14.88 -2.54
N VAL A 76 -15.11 14.72 -1.57
CA VAL A 76 -15.11 15.54 -0.34
C VAL A 76 -14.64 16.97 -0.64
N VAL A 77 -13.69 17.18 -1.56
CA VAL A 77 -13.28 18.53 -1.99
C VAL A 77 -14.43 19.25 -2.65
N ASP A 78 -15.15 18.59 -3.56
CA ASP A 78 -16.31 19.18 -4.24
C ASP A 78 -17.44 19.51 -3.26
N LEU A 79 -17.67 18.64 -2.26
CA LEU A 79 -18.64 18.86 -1.19
C LEU A 79 -18.26 20.08 -0.33
N LEU A 80 -16.98 20.15 0.05
CA LEU A 80 -16.48 21.21 0.91
C LEU A 80 -16.23 22.51 0.15
N ASP A 81 -16.09 22.52 -1.19
CA ASP A 81 -15.87 23.66 -2.09
C ASP A 81 -15.19 24.87 -1.38
N TYR A 82 -14.06 24.57 -0.72
CA TYR A 82 -13.51 25.47 0.29
C TYR A 82 -12.54 26.47 -0.33
N GLY A 83 -12.94 27.74 -0.34
CA GLY A 83 -12.11 28.83 -0.84
C GLY A 83 -11.80 28.67 -2.32
N ASN A 84 -10.52 28.50 -2.65
CA ASN A 84 -10.05 28.30 -4.02
C ASN A 84 -9.50 26.88 -4.24
N LEU A 85 -9.65 25.96 -3.29
CA LEU A 85 -9.14 24.59 -3.44
C LEU A 85 -9.91 23.88 -4.55
N ALA A 86 -9.23 23.59 -5.65
CA ALA A 86 -9.84 22.98 -6.83
C ALA A 86 -9.72 21.45 -6.83
N ARG A 87 -8.59 20.94 -6.33
CA ARG A 87 -8.33 19.50 -6.33
C ARG A 87 -7.24 19.13 -5.34
N ILE A 88 -7.38 17.95 -4.75
CA ILE A 88 -6.37 17.27 -3.95
C ILE A 88 -6.21 15.87 -4.53
N TRP A 89 -4.97 15.43 -4.80
CA TRP A 89 -4.69 14.05 -5.24
C TRP A 89 -3.39 13.51 -4.68
N LEU A 90 -3.34 12.18 -4.56
CA LEU A 90 -2.14 11.43 -4.21
C LEU A 90 -1.51 10.88 -5.48
N GLU A 91 -0.22 11.16 -5.66
CA GLU A 91 0.63 10.50 -6.64
C GLU A 91 1.47 9.43 -5.93
N TYR A 92 1.45 8.21 -6.47
CA TYR A 92 2.33 7.15 -6.03
C TYR A 92 3.60 7.15 -6.86
N ARG A 93 4.72 7.35 -6.18
CA ARG A 93 6.05 7.31 -6.79
C ARG A 93 6.83 6.13 -6.23
N ASN A 94 7.13 5.18 -7.11
CA ASN A 94 7.98 4.02 -6.82
C ASN A 94 9.09 3.92 -7.87
N PRO A 95 10.10 4.81 -7.81
CA PRO A 95 11.09 4.97 -8.88
C PRO A 95 11.98 3.73 -9.11
N ASP A 96 12.18 2.88 -8.09
CA ASP A 96 13.11 1.75 -8.16
C ASP A 96 12.45 0.37 -7.93
N GLY A 97 11.12 0.29 -7.74
CA GLY A 97 10.42 -0.96 -7.41
C GLY A 97 10.91 -1.63 -6.12
N ARG A 98 11.69 -0.92 -5.30
CA ARG A 98 12.42 -1.43 -4.14
C ARG A 98 12.25 -0.50 -2.95
N ARG A 99 11.37 -0.90 -2.04
CA ARG A 99 11.27 -0.48 -0.62
C ARG A 99 10.99 1.00 -0.31
N ASP A 100 11.20 1.93 -1.23
CA ASP A 100 10.99 3.36 -1.01
C ASP A 100 9.82 3.86 -1.86
N ALA A 101 8.65 3.23 -1.70
CA ALA A 101 7.41 3.77 -2.21
C ALA A 101 7.08 5.04 -1.41
N THR A 102 6.90 6.15 -2.12
CA THR A 102 6.53 7.44 -1.53
C THR A 102 5.21 7.91 -2.13
N PHE A 103 4.34 8.42 -1.27
CA PHE A 103 3.16 9.16 -1.68
C PHE A 103 3.47 10.64 -1.66
N GLU A 104 3.12 11.32 -2.75
CA GLU A 104 3.16 12.78 -2.81
C GLU A 104 1.73 13.30 -2.86
N LEU A 105 1.46 14.29 -2.00
CA LEU A 105 0.19 14.96 -1.94
C LEU A 105 0.29 16.25 -2.75
N HIS A 106 -0.57 16.36 -3.75
CA HIS A 106 -0.67 17.54 -4.59
C HIS A 106 -1.96 18.27 -4.29
N VAL A 107 -1.88 19.60 -4.25
CA VAL A 107 -3.03 20.48 -4.03
C VAL A 107 -3.03 21.51 -5.13
N THR A 108 -4.18 21.77 -5.73
CA THR A 108 -4.31 22.84 -6.72
C THR A 108 -5.36 23.86 -6.33
N HIS A 109 -5.08 25.10 -6.66
CA HIS A 109 -6.00 26.22 -6.49
C HIS A 109 -6.55 26.70 -7.82
N GLN A 110 -7.82 27.10 -7.83
CA GLN A 110 -8.44 27.79 -8.94
C GLN A 110 -8.44 29.29 -8.68
N THR A 111 -7.98 30.05 -9.67
CA THR A 111 -8.04 31.51 -9.64
C THR A 111 -9.39 31.97 -10.19
N GLY A 112 -9.83 33.19 -9.86
CA GLY A 112 -11.11 33.74 -10.34
C GLY A 112 -11.28 33.80 -11.87
N ASP A 113 -10.17 33.73 -12.62
CA ASP A 113 -10.14 33.65 -14.08
C ASP A 113 -10.19 32.21 -14.64
N GLY A 114 -10.38 31.21 -13.77
CA GLY A 114 -10.45 29.80 -14.11
C GLY A 114 -9.09 29.10 -14.31
N THR A 115 -7.98 29.78 -14.05
CA THR A 115 -6.64 29.16 -14.11
C THR A 115 -6.36 28.33 -12.85
N THR A 116 -5.93 27.09 -13.05
CA THR A 116 -5.52 26.20 -11.96
C THR A 116 -4.01 26.18 -11.84
N TYR A 117 -3.47 26.33 -10.63
CA TYR A 117 -2.04 26.15 -10.35
C TYR A 117 -1.84 25.14 -9.23
N GLU A 118 -0.73 24.42 -9.29
CA GLU A 118 -0.33 23.44 -8.28
C GLU A 118 0.49 24.11 -7.18
N ASP A 119 0.23 23.74 -5.94
CA ASP A 119 0.93 24.20 -4.76
C ASP A 119 1.25 23.05 -3.79
N SER A 120 2.22 23.28 -2.92
CA SER A 120 2.63 22.37 -1.86
C SER A 120 1.84 22.63 -0.58
N VAL A 121 1.59 21.57 0.20
CA VAL A 121 0.99 21.63 1.54
C VAL A 121 1.71 22.62 2.46
N THR A 122 3.01 22.85 2.24
CA THR A 122 3.83 23.79 3.03
C THR A 122 3.49 25.27 2.80
N HIS A 123 2.83 25.59 1.69
CA HIS A 123 2.46 26.97 1.34
C HIS A 123 0.98 27.28 1.59
N LEU A 124 0.18 26.26 1.88
CA LEU A 124 -1.22 26.40 2.24
C LEU A 124 -1.39 27.23 3.52
N SER A 125 -2.46 28.03 3.56
CA SER A 125 -2.92 28.69 4.78
C SER A 125 -3.31 27.65 5.84
N GLU A 126 -3.39 28.07 7.10
CA GLU A 126 -3.75 27.17 8.21
C GLU A 126 -5.09 26.46 7.97
N SER A 127 -6.11 27.22 7.55
CA SER A 127 -7.44 26.69 7.25
C SER A 127 -7.44 25.73 6.05
N GLU A 128 -6.67 26.03 4.99
CA GLU A 128 -6.54 25.10 3.85
C GLU A 128 -5.82 23.81 4.23
N ARG A 129 -4.83 23.87 5.12
CA ARG A 129 -4.14 22.68 5.63
C ARG A 129 -5.07 21.83 6.48
N GLU A 130 -5.94 22.45 7.28
CA GLU A 130 -6.95 21.75 8.06
C GLU A 130 -7.94 21.02 7.15
N VAL A 131 -8.50 21.71 6.15
CA VAL A 131 -9.41 21.10 5.16
C VAL A 131 -8.72 20.00 4.37
N THR A 132 -7.49 20.21 3.91
CA THR A 132 -6.70 19.18 3.20
C THR A 132 -6.48 17.95 4.09
N GLY A 133 -6.17 18.16 5.37
CA GLY A 133 -5.99 17.08 6.34
C GLY A 133 -7.28 16.31 6.59
N LEU A 134 -8.42 17.00 6.69
CA LEU A 134 -9.73 16.39 6.83
C LEU A 134 -10.09 15.55 5.61
N VAL A 135 -9.96 16.11 4.41
CA VAL A 135 -10.19 15.40 3.14
C VAL A 135 -9.34 14.12 3.07
N LEU A 136 -8.04 14.24 3.38
CA LEU A 136 -7.12 13.10 3.38
C LEU A 136 -7.54 12.03 4.40
N ALA A 137 -7.88 12.43 5.63
CA ALA A 137 -8.27 11.51 6.68
C ALA A 137 -9.58 10.78 6.34
N LEU A 138 -10.56 11.49 5.79
CA LEU A 138 -11.85 10.91 5.40
C LEU A 138 -11.71 9.98 4.19
N ALA A 139 -10.95 10.37 3.17
CA ALA A 139 -10.66 9.47 2.06
C ALA A 139 -9.99 8.19 2.55
N GLY A 140 -9.01 8.30 3.46
CA GLY A 140 -8.38 7.13 4.09
C GLY A 140 -9.35 6.27 4.90
N TYR A 141 -10.27 6.90 5.65
CA TYR A 141 -11.31 6.19 6.42
C TYR A 141 -12.21 5.34 5.50
N LEU A 142 -12.57 5.88 4.34
CA LEU A 142 -13.43 5.21 3.36
C LEU A 142 -12.69 4.13 2.57
N VAL A 143 -11.51 4.42 2.03
CA VAL A 143 -10.71 3.47 1.23
C VAL A 143 -10.33 2.22 2.02
N HIS A 144 -10.06 2.39 3.32
CA HIS A 144 -9.67 1.28 4.18
C HIS A 144 -10.85 0.66 4.94
N ASP A 145 -12.08 1.00 4.58
CA ASP A 145 -13.30 0.47 5.21
C ASP A 145 -13.24 0.51 6.74
N VAL A 146 -12.66 1.57 7.31
CA VAL A 146 -12.37 1.66 8.75
C VAL A 146 -13.66 1.56 9.57
N HIS A 147 -14.77 2.02 9.00
CA HIS A 147 -16.11 1.91 9.57
C HIS A 147 -16.55 0.46 9.85
N GLU A 148 -16.01 -0.54 9.15
CA GLU A 148 -16.33 -1.95 9.39
C GLU A 148 -15.73 -2.47 10.71
N GLU A 149 -14.54 -2.00 11.08
CA GLU A 149 -13.90 -2.39 12.34
C GLU A 149 -14.19 -1.41 13.48
N ILE A 150 -14.31 -0.12 13.16
CA ILE A 150 -14.50 0.98 14.11
C ILE A 150 -15.79 1.75 13.72
N PRO A 151 -16.93 1.46 14.37
CA PRO A 151 -18.23 1.99 13.97
C PRO A 151 -18.47 3.45 14.40
N PHE A 152 -17.47 4.12 14.99
CA PHE A 152 -17.61 5.50 15.48
C PHE A 152 -16.53 6.40 14.88
N ILE A 153 -16.92 7.63 14.51
CA ILE A 153 -16.03 8.71 14.12
C ILE A 153 -16.27 9.92 15.02
N LEU A 154 -15.18 10.55 15.48
CA LEU A 154 -15.20 11.76 16.28
C LEU A 154 -14.52 12.88 15.48
N LEU A 155 -15.28 13.93 15.19
CA LEU A 155 -14.79 15.16 14.59
C LEU A 155 -14.76 16.24 15.67
N ASP A 156 -13.58 16.48 16.23
CA ASP A 156 -13.36 17.47 17.28
C ASP A 156 -12.97 18.80 16.63
N SER A 157 -13.94 19.71 16.52
CA SER A 157 -13.85 21.02 15.85
C SER A 157 -13.70 20.95 14.33
N LEU A 158 -14.56 21.69 13.63
CA LEU A 158 -14.53 21.92 12.18
C LEU A 158 -14.45 23.43 11.88
N GLY A 159 -13.69 24.18 12.68
CA GLY A 159 -13.75 25.64 12.73
C GLY A 159 -13.31 26.37 11.45
N ALA A 160 -12.61 25.70 10.54
CA ALA A 160 -12.30 26.25 9.23
C ALA A 160 -13.52 26.29 8.29
N ILE A 161 -14.53 25.44 8.52
CA ILE A 161 -15.63 25.15 7.59
C ILE A 161 -16.91 25.82 8.09
N ASP A 162 -17.71 26.37 7.19
CA ASP A 162 -19.00 26.95 7.55
C ASP A 162 -20.08 25.89 7.82
N SER A 163 -21.12 26.31 8.53
CA SER A 163 -22.18 25.44 9.03
C SER A 163 -22.91 24.63 7.93
N GLU A 164 -23.09 25.21 6.74
CA GLU A 164 -23.78 24.55 5.62
C GLU A 164 -22.94 23.37 5.09
N ARG A 165 -21.65 23.60 4.90
CA ARG A 165 -20.71 22.56 4.47
C ARG A 165 -20.49 21.49 5.54
N ILE A 166 -20.50 21.86 6.82
CA ILE A 166 -20.47 20.88 7.93
C ILE A 166 -21.69 19.96 7.86
N ALA A 167 -22.88 20.49 7.63
CA ALA A 167 -24.10 19.68 7.52
C ALA A 167 -24.01 18.70 6.35
N GLN A 168 -23.58 19.17 5.18
CA GLN A 168 -23.36 18.33 4.00
C GLN A 168 -22.33 17.23 4.26
N LEU A 169 -21.24 17.55 4.97
CA LEU A 169 -20.23 16.57 5.35
C LEU A 169 -20.78 15.48 6.25
N VAL A 170 -21.58 15.86 7.26
CA VAL A 170 -22.20 14.89 8.17
C VAL A 170 -23.16 13.99 7.41
N GLU A 171 -24.03 14.54 6.56
CA GLU A 171 -24.94 13.75 5.71
C GLU A 171 -24.18 12.75 4.83
N TYR A 172 -23.07 13.17 4.21
CA TYR A 172 -22.23 12.27 3.44
C TYR A 172 -21.63 11.14 4.29
N LEU A 173 -21.19 11.43 5.51
CA LEU A 173 -20.62 10.42 6.39
C LEU A 173 -21.64 9.42 6.95
N GLU A 174 -22.91 9.78 7.04
CA GLU A 174 -23.97 8.89 7.51
C GLU A 174 -24.20 7.68 6.62
N GLU A 175 -23.83 7.78 5.34
CA GLU A 175 -23.87 6.65 4.42
C GLU A 175 -22.87 5.55 4.79
N TYR A 176 -21.83 5.88 5.57
CA TYR A 176 -20.69 5.00 5.86
C TYR A 176 -20.52 4.69 7.35
N ALA A 177 -20.66 5.69 8.23
CA ALA A 177 -20.40 5.55 9.66
C ALA A 177 -21.69 5.30 10.45
N THR A 178 -21.64 4.34 11.39
CA THR A 178 -22.81 4.03 12.24
C THR A 178 -23.03 5.10 13.32
N TYR A 179 -21.95 5.64 13.88
CA TYR A 179 -21.99 6.68 14.91
C TYR A 179 -21.05 7.82 14.55
N ILE A 180 -21.60 9.01 14.40
CA ILE A 180 -20.84 10.24 14.14
C ILE A 180 -21.01 11.15 15.35
N VAL A 181 -19.89 11.57 15.93
CA VAL A 181 -19.86 12.56 17.01
C VAL A 181 -19.11 13.77 16.51
N VAL A 182 -19.77 14.93 16.49
CA VAL A 182 -19.16 16.18 16.04
C VAL A 182 -19.23 17.20 17.16
N ALA A 183 -18.10 17.83 17.47
CA ALA A 183 -18.05 18.96 18.38
C ALA A 183 -18.23 20.26 17.57
N LEU A 184 -19.36 20.94 17.79
CA LEU A 184 -19.75 22.13 17.04
C LEU A 184 -20.06 23.30 17.96
N LEU A 185 -19.83 24.52 17.46
CA LEU A 185 -20.39 25.71 18.05
C LEU A 185 -21.92 25.72 17.85
N PRO A 186 -22.69 26.41 18.70
CA PRO A 186 -24.14 26.44 18.57
C PRO A 186 -24.63 26.92 17.20
N GLU A 187 -23.92 27.88 16.59
CA GLU A 187 -24.22 28.42 15.27
C GLU A 187 -24.07 27.37 14.16
N ASP A 188 -23.08 26.48 14.26
CA ASP A 188 -22.89 25.40 13.30
C ASP A 188 -23.89 24.27 13.51
N ALA A 189 -24.19 23.95 14.78
CA ALA A 189 -25.15 22.91 15.14
C ALA A 189 -26.58 23.19 14.62
N ASP A 190 -26.93 24.46 14.41
CA ASP A 190 -28.24 24.87 13.91
C ASP A 190 -28.44 24.61 12.41
N ALA A 191 -27.36 24.43 11.65
CA ALA A 191 -27.45 24.03 10.24
C ALA A 191 -27.75 22.52 10.07
N LEU A 192 -27.50 21.72 11.11
CA LEU A 192 -27.77 20.28 11.07
C LEU A 192 -29.23 19.96 11.45
N ASN A 193 -29.73 18.83 10.94
CA ASN A 193 -31.07 18.32 11.22
C ASN A 193 -31.34 18.20 12.74
N GLU A 194 -32.53 18.65 13.17
CA GLU A 194 -32.98 18.58 14.56
C GLU A 194 -33.14 17.14 15.08
N GLU A 195 -33.20 16.15 14.19
CA GLU A 195 -33.23 14.73 14.55
C GLU A 195 -31.93 14.26 15.24
N TYR A 196 -30.81 14.96 15.03
CA TYR A 196 -29.56 14.61 15.69
C TYR A 196 -29.58 14.94 17.18
N GLN A 197 -29.06 14.00 17.97
CA GLN A 197 -28.98 14.18 19.41
C GLN A 197 -27.94 15.26 19.77
N ARG A 198 -28.42 16.36 20.36
CA ARG A 198 -27.56 17.45 20.87
C ARG A 198 -27.21 17.23 22.34
N ILE A 199 -25.91 17.22 22.67
CA ILE A 199 -25.42 17.15 24.05
C ILE A 199 -24.78 18.49 24.40
N THR A 200 -25.48 19.31 25.19
CA THR A 200 -25.06 20.70 25.51
C THR A 200 -24.49 20.86 26.93
N ALA A 201 -24.37 19.77 27.69
CA ALA A 201 -23.87 19.78 29.07
C ALA A 201 -22.78 18.73 29.25
N ILE A 202 -21.60 19.17 29.68
CA ILE A 202 -20.49 18.34 30.18
C ILE A 202 -20.20 18.79 31.60
#